data_AF-A0A8J4DVK6-F1
#
_entry.id   AF-A0A8J4DVK6-F1
#
_cell.length_a   1.000
_cell.length_b   1.000
_cell.length_c   1.000
_cell.angle_alpha   90.00
_cell.angle_beta   90.00
_cell.angle_gamma   90.00
#
_symmetry.space_group_name_H-M   'P 1'
#
loop_
_entity.id
_entity.type
_entity.pdbx_description
1 polymer ?
#
loop_
_entity_poly.entity_id
_entity_poly.type
_entity_poly.pdbx_seq_one_letter_code
_entity_poly.pdbx_strand_id
1 'polypeptide(L)'
;MIVIDSTSPVPPFEQLRAQLARQIQEQTLAVGARLPTIRRLAADLGLAVNTVGRAYRELEEAGLIETRGSAGSFVSAAGEQGRERAGRAAAEYAAVIASVGIDTKEALRIVHAALTKGLAVPPAAPEPNEA
;
A
#
# COMPACT_ATOMS: atom_id res chain seq x y z
N MET A 1 16.84 1.32 9.53
CA MET A 1 16.87 0.96 10.97
C MET A 1 15.51 1.29 11.57
N ILE A 2 14.93 0.41 12.40
CA ILE A 2 13.64 0.65 13.07
C ILE A 2 13.93 1.08 14.50
N VAL A 3 13.31 2.17 14.95
CA VAL A 3 13.44 2.69 16.32
C VAL A 3 12.05 2.98 16.87
N ILE A 4 11.75 2.53 18.08
CA ILE A 4 10.47 2.77 18.74
C ILE A 4 10.70 3.73 19.91
N ASP A 5 9.95 4.82 19.93
CA ASP A 5 9.97 5.79 21.02
C ASP A 5 8.79 5.53 21.96
N SER A 6 9.07 5.05 23.17
CA SER A 6 8.05 4.79 24.20
C SER A 6 7.49 6.06 24.85
N THR A 7 8.11 7.21 24.63
CA THR A 7 7.67 8.52 25.16
C THR A 7 6.79 9.29 24.18
N SER A 8 6.78 8.86 22.92
CA SER A 8 5.93 9.43 21.88
C SER A 8 4.44 9.18 22.16
N PRO A 9 3.56 10.14 21.83
CA PRO A 9 2.11 9.93 21.90
C PRO A 9 1.61 8.92 20.85
N VAL A 10 2.42 8.58 19.86
CA VAL A 10 2.06 7.58 18.83
C VAL A 10 2.22 6.17 19.40
N PRO A 11 1.21 5.30 19.32
CA PRO A 11 1.32 3.93 19.79
C PRO A 11 2.47 3.15 19.12
N PRO A 12 3.19 2.27 19.85
CA PRO A 12 4.32 1.50 19.31
C PRO A 12 4.02 0.68 18.03
N PHE A 13 2.82 0.10 17.93
CA PHE A 13 2.44 -0.66 16.73
C PHE A 13 2.37 0.25 15.49
N GLU A 14 1.88 1.48 15.67
CA GLU A 14 1.71 2.45 14.59
C GLU A 14 3.08 3.01 14.15
N GLN A 15 3.96 3.29 15.11
CA GLN A 15 5.35 3.66 14.82
C GLN A 15 6.07 2.57 14.00
N LEU A 16 5.89 1.30 14.38
CA LEU A 16 6.47 0.16 13.67
C LEU A 16 5.89 0.03 12.25
N ARG A 17 4.56 0.06 12.13
CA ARG A 17 3.84 -0.01 10.85
C ARG A 17 4.33 1.08 9.89
N ALA A 18 4.37 2.33 10.35
CA ALA A 18 4.77 3.46 9.52
C ALA A 18 6.22 3.33 9.02
N GLN A 19 7.14 2.88 9.88
CA GLN A 19 8.56 2.70 9.50
C GLN A 19 8.76 1.56 8.51
N LEU A 20 8.06 0.43 8.69
CA LEU A 20 8.11 -0.69 7.75
C LEU A 20 7.51 -0.30 6.40
N ALA A 21 6.35 0.36 6.40
CA ALA A 21 5.72 0.86 5.18
C ALA A 21 6.65 1.81 4.41
N ARG A 22 7.33 2.72 5.10
CA ARG A 22 8.32 3.63 4.50
C ARG A 22 9.47 2.86 3.85
N GLN A 23 10.07 1.91 4.56
CA GLN A 23 11.18 1.12 4.02
C GLN A 23 10.80 0.29 2.79
N ILE A 24 9.55 -0.19 2.72
CA ILE A 24 9.01 -0.87 1.55
C ILE A 24 8.85 0.14 0.39
N GLN A 25 8.28 1.31 0.66
CA GLN A 25 8.07 2.36 -0.36
C GLN A 25 9.38 2.93 -0.92
N GLU A 26 10.42 3.02 -0.08
CA GLU A 26 11.78 3.44 -0.42
C GLU A 26 12.62 2.29 -1.00
N GLN A 27 12.04 1.10 -1.19
CA GLN A 27 12.71 -0.11 -1.70
C GLN A 27 13.94 -0.57 -0.89
N THR A 28 14.13 -0.04 0.32
CA THR A 28 15.13 -0.55 1.27
C THR A 28 14.76 -1.96 1.73
N LEU A 29 13.46 -2.25 1.83
CA LEU A 29 12.90 -3.59 1.90
C LEU A 29 12.35 -3.95 0.52
N ALA A 30 13.15 -4.70 -0.24
CA ALA A 30 12.80 -5.10 -1.60
C ALA A 30 11.55 -6.00 -1.63
N VAL A 31 10.81 -5.93 -2.73
CA VAL A 31 9.69 -6.85 -3.01
C VAL A 31 10.17 -8.31 -2.96
N GLY A 32 9.38 -9.17 -2.33
CA GLY A 32 9.72 -10.58 -2.11
C GLY A 32 10.74 -10.81 -0.99
N ALA A 33 11.27 -9.76 -0.35
CA ALA A 33 12.14 -9.92 0.80
C ALA A 33 11.38 -10.56 1.97
N ARG A 34 12.01 -11.54 2.62
CA ARG A 34 11.46 -12.20 3.79
C ARG A 34 11.60 -11.29 5.00
N LEU A 35 10.49 -11.06 5.69
CA LEU A 35 10.46 -10.32 6.95
C LEU A 35 10.86 -11.23 8.12
N PRO A 36 11.42 -10.65 9.20
CA PRO A 36 11.61 -11.39 10.45
C PRO A 36 10.28 -11.94 10.97
N THR A 37 10.34 -13.01 11.76
CA THR A 37 9.12 -13.51 12.43
C THR A 37 8.65 -12.49 13.46
N ILE A 38 7.34 -12.48 13.74
CA ILE A 38 6.75 -11.61 14.77
C ILE A 38 7.49 -11.74 16.10
N ARG A 39 7.81 -12.98 16.52
CA ARG A 39 8.53 -13.24 17.77
C ARG A 39 9.96 -12.71 17.75
N ARG A 40 10.68 -12.87 16.63
CA ARG A 40 12.04 -12.35 16.50
C ARG A 40 12.04 -10.83 16.52
N LEU A 41 11.20 -10.19 15.71
CA LEU A 41 11.14 -8.73 15.65
C LEU A 41 10.68 -8.12 16.98
N ALA A 42 9.76 -8.78 17.69
CA ALA A 42 9.35 -8.39 19.03
C ALA A 42 10.53 -8.40 20.01
N ALA A 43 11.36 -9.46 19.99
CA ALA A 43 12.56 -9.53 20.81
C ALA A 43 13.59 -8.45 20.43
N ASP A 44 13.84 -8.27 19.13
CA ASP A 44 14.83 -7.29 18.62
C ASP A 44 14.44 -5.84 18.97
N LEU A 45 13.15 -5.53 19.05
CA LEU A 45 12.62 -4.19 19.34
C LEU A 45 12.15 -4.00 20.79
N GLY A 46 12.22 -5.04 21.63
CA GLY A 46 11.66 -5.00 23.00
C GLY A 46 10.15 -4.75 23.04
N LEU A 47 9.42 -5.21 22.03
CA LEU A 47 7.97 -5.03 21.91
C LEU A 47 7.18 -6.29 22.32
N ALA A 48 5.93 -6.10 22.73
CA ALA A 48 5.00 -7.22 22.88
C ALA A 48 4.72 -7.88 21.52
N VAL A 49 4.65 -9.21 21.50
CA VAL A 49 4.35 -10.01 20.29
C VAL A 49 3.06 -9.55 19.63
N ASN A 50 2.02 -9.24 20.41
CA ASN A 50 0.73 -8.75 19.90
C ASN A 50 0.84 -7.39 19.20
N THR A 51 1.74 -6.52 19.66
CA THR A 51 2.00 -5.20 19.05
C THR A 51 2.61 -5.36 17.66
N VAL A 52 3.62 -6.24 17.54
CA VAL A 52 4.23 -6.54 16.24
C VAL A 52 3.24 -7.27 15.33
N GLY A 53 2.47 -8.22 15.87
CA GLY A 53 1.46 -8.95 15.12
C GLY A 53 0.36 -8.04 14.58
N ARG A 54 -0.06 -7.04 15.35
CA ARG A 54 -0.99 -6.01 14.88
C ARG A 54 -0.39 -5.19 13.73
N ALA A 55 0.85 -4.73 13.87
CA ALA A 55 1.52 -3.97 12.81
C ALA A 55 1.63 -4.79 11.51
N TYR A 56 1.96 -6.07 11.59
CA TYR A 56 2.04 -6.96 10.42
C TYR A 56 0.67 -7.15 9.78
N ARG A 57 -0.37 -7.38 10.58
CA ARG A 57 -1.74 -7.50 10.06
C ARG A 57 -2.18 -6.25 9.31
N GLU A 58 -1.96 -5.06 9.87
CA GLU A 58 -2.33 -3.81 9.20
C GLU A 58 -1.51 -3.56 7.91
N LEU A 59 -0.25 -4.02 7.84
CA LEU A 59 0.54 -3.98 6.61
C LEU A 59 0.03 -4.99 5.56
N GLU A 60 -0.46 -6.15 6.00
CA GLU A 60 -1.03 -7.19 5.14
C GLU A 60 -2.37 -6.74 4.57
N GLU A 61 -3.23 -6.15 5.40
CA GLU A 61 -4.49 -5.50 4.98
C GLU A 61 -4.24 -4.36 3.98
N ALA A 62 -3.13 -3.63 4.14
CA ALA A 62 -2.70 -2.60 3.20
C ALA A 62 -2.02 -3.15 1.92
N GLY A 63 -1.87 -4.48 1.80
CA GLY A 63 -1.23 -5.13 0.65
C GLY A 63 0.28 -4.89 0.54
N LEU A 64 0.94 -4.40 1.58
CA LEU A 64 2.38 -4.13 1.62
C LEU A 64 3.19 -5.38 1.99
N ILE A 65 2.57 -6.31 2.70
CA ILE A 65 3.16 -7.61 3.03
C ILE A 65 2.17 -8.73 2.71
N GLU A 66 2.67 -9.95 2.60
CA GLU A 66 1.87 -11.16 2.44
C GLU A 66 2.40 -12.26 3.36
N THR A 67 1.53 -12.96 4.07
CA THR A 67 1.89 -14.11 4.90
C THR A 67 1.63 -15.42 4.16
N ARG A 68 2.69 -16.19 3.93
CA ARG A 68 2.64 -17.47 3.20
C ARG A 68 2.68 -18.67 4.16
N GLY A 69 1.79 -18.68 5.16
CA GLY A 69 1.69 -19.73 6.16
C GLY A 69 3.03 -20.02 6.87
N SER A 70 3.51 -21.27 6.81
CA SER A 70 4.78 -21.69 7.44
C SER A 70 6.02 -21.09 6.78
N ALA A 71 5.93 -20.57 5.54
CA ALA A 71 7.05 -19.93 4.87
C ALA A 71 7.41 -18.56 5.49
N GLY A 72 6.48 -17.95 6.23
CA GLY A 72 6.66 -16.65 6.88
C GLY A 72 6.02 -15.50 6.10
N SER A 73 6.36 -14.26 6.49
CA SER A 73 5.85 -13.03 5.88
C SER A 73 6.87 -12.43 4.91
N PHE A 74 6.39 -11.90 3.79
CA PHE A 74 7.21 -11.34 2.72
C PHE A 74 6.68 -9.96 2.33
N VAL A 75 7.57 -9.09 1.83
CA VAL A 75 7.15 -7.83 1.21
C VAL A 75 6.39 -8.14 -0.06
N SER A 76 5.15 -7.65 -0.14
CA SER A 76 4.25 -7.95 -1.24
C SER A 76 4.60 -7.13 -2.47
N ALA A 77 4.52 -7.77 -3.64
CA ALA A 77 4.56 -7.07 -4.92
C ALA A 77 3.30 -6.22 -5.15
N ALA A 78 2.21 -6.44 -4.40
CA ALA A 78 0.96 -5.70 -4.57
C ALA A 78 1.11 -4.19 -4.31
N GLY A 79 2.12 -3.75 -3.56
CA GLY A 79 2.47 -2.33 -3.45
C GLY A 79 3.03 -1.74 -4.75
N GLU A 80 3.89 -2.49 -5.45
CA GLU A 80 4.44 -2.10 -6.76
C GLU A 80 3.40 -2.30 -7.87
N GLN A 81 2.72 -3.44 -7.92
CA GLN A 81 1.61 -3.70 -8.83
C GLN A 81 0.44 -2.73 -8.61
N GLY A 82 0.22 -2.29 -7.38
CA GLY A 82 -0.75 -1.25 -7.02
C GLY A 82 -0.34 0.11 -7.58
N ARG A 83 0.96 0.44 -7.52
CA ARG A 83 1.53 1.62 -8.16
C ARG A 83 1.45 1.55 -9.69
N GLU A 84 1.79 0.42 -10.28
CA GLU A 84 1.67 0.17 -11.72
C GLU A 84 0.21 0.24 -12.19
N ARG A 85 -0.73 -0.35 -11.43
CA ARG A 85 -2.17 -0.24 -11.68
C ARG A 85 -2.66 1.19 -11.58
N ALA A 86 -2.26 1.93 -10.54
CA ALA A 86 -2.59 3.34 -10.39
C ALA A 86 -1.99 4.18 -11.53
N GLY A 87 -0.77 3.87 -11.97
CA GLY A 87 -0.11 4.49 -13.10
C GLY A 87 -0.85 4.25 -14.42
N ARG A 88 -1.28 3.01 -14.69
CA ARG A 88 -2.11 2.68 -15.86
C ARG A 88 -3.44 3.43 -15.84
N ALA A 89 -4.14 3.43 -14.70
CA ALA A 89 -5.41 4.15 -14.55
C ALA A 89 -5.23 5.68 -14.72
N ALA A 90 -4.12 6.24 -14.23
CA ALA A 90 -3.80 7.65 -14.43
C ALA A 90 -3.50 7.98 -15.90
N ALA A 91 -2.82 7.09 -16.63
CA ALA A 91 -2.56 7.25 -18.06
C ALA A 91 -3.85 7.18 -18.89
N GLU A 92 -4.76 6.26 -18.58
CA GLU A 92 -6.09 6.17 -19.20
C GLU A 92 -6.90 7.45 -18.95
N TYR A 93 -6.92 7.92 -17.71
CA TYR A 93 -7.57 9.19 -17.36
C TYR A 93 -7.00 10.37 -18.16
N ALA A 94 -5.66 10.48 -18.24
CA ALA A 94 -5.00 11.53 -18.98
C ALA A 94 -5.34 11.50 -20.49
N ALA A 95 -5.43 10.30 -21.08
CA ALA A 95 -5.83 10.13 -22.48
C ALA A 95 -7.27 10.63 -22.73
N VAL A 96 -8.19 10.36 -21.81
CA VAL A 96 -9.58 10.85 -21.89
C VAL A 96 -9.63 12.38 -21.77
N ILE A 97 -8.94 12.96 -20.79
CA ILE A 97 -8.89 14.41 -20.58
C ILE A 97 -8.31 15.14 -21.81
N ALA A 98 -7.26 14.56 -22.41
CA ALA A 98 -6.66 15.09 -23.63
C ALA A 98 -7.62 15.04 -24.82
N SER A 99 -8.42 13.99 -24.99
CA SER A 99 -9.36 13.87 -26.10
C SER A 99 -10.54 14.84 -26.02
N VAL A 100 -10.91 15.28 -24.81
CA VAL A 100 -11.99 16.25 -24.57
C VAL A 100 -11.49 17.69 -24.39
N GLY A 101 -10.18 17.93 -24.44
CA GLY A 101 -9.58 19.28 -24.37
C GLY A 101 -9.66 19.94 -22.99
N ILE A 102 -9.73 19.16 -21.91
CA ILE A 102 -9.74 19.70 -20.54
C ILE A 102 -8.31 20.02 -20.10
N ASP A 103 -8.10 21.22 -19.54
CA ASP A 103 -6.79 21.63 -19.03
C ASP A 103 -6.41 20.91 -17.73
N THR A 104 -5.11 20.87 -17.43
CA THR A 104 -4.57 20.14 -16.27
C THR A 104 -5.19 20.58 -14.94
N LYS A 105 -5.49 21.87 -14.76
CA LYS A 105 -6.03 22.38 -13.50
C LYS A 105 -7.47 21.91 -13.28
N GLU A 106 -8.26 21.85 -14.35
CA GLU A 106 -9.60 21.27 -14.30
C GLU A 106 -9.56 19.75 -14.16
N ALA A 107 -8.67 19.06 -14.87
CA ALA A 107 -8.48 17.61 -14.72
C ALA A 107 -8.17 17.23 -13.25
N LEU A 108 -7.24 17.93 -12.61
CA LEU A 108 -6.92 17.69 -11.20
C LEU A 108 -8.12 17.90 -10.26
N ARG A 109 -8.99 18.88 -10.53
CA ARG A 109 -10.23 19.06 -9.75
C ARG A 109 -11.21 17.91 -9.94
N ILE A 110 -11.39 17.42 -11.17
CA ILE A 110 -12.29 16.31 -11.48
C ILE A 110 -11.85 15.03 -10.76
N VAL A 111 -10.59 14.62 -10.89
CA VAL A 111 -10.11 13.39 -10.25
C VAL A 111 -10.09 13.51 -8.72
N HIS A 112 -9.77 14.70 -8.18
CA HIS A 112 -9.82 14.95 -6.74
C HIS A 112 -11.24 14.83 -6.19
N ALA A 113 -12.24 15.37 -6.90
CA ALA A 113 -13.65 15.24 -6.52
C ALA A 113 -14.14 13.78 -6.58
N ALA A 114 -13.68 13.00 -7.56
CA ALA A 114 -14.01 11.58 -7.69
C ALA A 114 -13.42 10.74 -6.53
N LEU A 115 -12.15 11.00 -6.18
CA LEU A 115 -11.45 10.31 -5.09
C LEU A 115 -12.04 10.63 -3.70
N THR A 116 -12.53 11.86 -3.49
CA THR A 116 -13.08 12.30 -2.19
C THR A 116 -14.54 11.90 -1.96
N LYS A 117 -15.32 11.66 -3.03
CA LYS A 117 -16.71 11.19 -2.93
C LYS A 117 -16.88 9.67 -2.84
N GLY A 118 -15.81 8.88 -3.01
CA GLY A 118 -15.85 7.42 -2.88
C GLY A 118 -16.72 6.73 -3.95
N LEU A 119 -16.53 7.05 -5.23
CA LEU A 119 -17.22 6.32 -6.30
C LEU A 119 -16.64 4.90 -6.42
N ALA A 120 -17.51 3.90 -6.21
CA ALA A 120 -17.27 2.53 -6.62
C ALA A 120 -16.91 2.48 -8.11
N VAL A 121 -15.84 1.74 -8.43
CA VAL A 121 -15.49 1.39 -9.81
C VAL A 121 -16.73 0.75 -10.46
N PRO A 122 -17.36 1.35 -11.49
CA PRO A 122 -18.37 0.63 -12.23
C PRO A 122 -17.72 -0.61 -12.85
N PRO A 123 -18.35 -1.80 -12.79
CA PRO A 123 -17.80 -2.99 -13.42
C PRO A 123 -17.50 -2.67 -14.89
N ALA A 124 -16.30 -3.06 -15.33
CA ALA A 124 -15.86 -2.91 -16.71
C ALA A 124 -16.99 -3.31 -17.64
N ALA A 125 -17.38 -2.39 -18.53
CA ALA A 125 -18.35 -2.69 -19.56
C ALA A 125 -17.85 -3.92 -20.35
N PRO A 126 -18.70 -4.93 -20.63
CA PRO A 126 -18.29 -6.05 -21.46
C PRO A 126 -17.83 -5.52 -22.82
N GLU A 127 -16.66 -5.99 -23.27
CA GLU A 127 -16.10 -5.62 -24.57
C GLU A 127 -17.12 -5.90 -25.67
N PRO A 128 -17.40 -4.94 -26.57
CA PRO A 128 -18.19 -5.22 -27.75
C PRO A 128 -17.29 -5.96 -28.73
N ASN A 129 -17.43 -7.29 -28.81
CA ASN A 129 -17.37 -8.10 -30.05
C ASN A 129 -16.98 -9.57 -29.78
N GLU A 130 -17.97 -10.45 -29.70
CA GLU A 130 -17.89 -11.74 -30.38
C GLU A 130 -19.22 -11.95 -31.13
N ALA A 131 -19.16 -11.68 -32.45
CA ALA A 131 -19.97 -12.20 -33.56
C ALA A 131 -21.46 -12.53 -33.36
#